data_AF-A0A1G5BC84-F1
#
_entry.id   AF-A0A1G5BC84-F1
#
_cell.length_a   1.000
_cell.length_b   1.000
_cell.length_c   1.000
_cell.angle_alpha   90.00
_cell.angle_beta   90.00
_cell.angle_gamma   90.00
#
_symmetry.space_group_name_H-M   'P 1'
#
loop_
_entity.id
_entity.type
_entity.pdbx_description
1 polymer ?
#
loop_
_entity_poly.entity_id
_entity_poly.type
_entity_poly.pdbx_seq_one_letter_code
_entity_poly.pdbx_strand_id
1 'polypeptide(L)'
;MSTSFQNLYQRIEAAVEDMTTLKIVTAVGNVTISEENKTVDGKVSKSRNESYENAKAIITRIDLIDGDIETTIDAAFTASDTSYSTIYRDHMAHIKEAHDIVEKNIGALKLLIDTVRGILSEKPPLITTPAPTPTPTPTPTKPVSPKPD
;
A
#
# COMPACT_ATOMS: atom_id res chain seq x y z
N MET A 1 6.92 28.07 -3.93
CA MET A 1 7.38 26.66 -3.98
C MET A 1 6.53 25.77 -3.07
N SER A 2 5.20 25.76 -3.18
CA SER A 2 4.33 25.00 -2.25
C SER A 2 3.31 24.07 -2.92
N THR A 3 3.17 24.10 -4.25
CA THR A 3 2.11 23.38 -4.98
C THR A 3 2.39 21.89 -5.16
N SER A 4 3.66 21.47 -5.28
CA SER A 4 4.00 20.05 -5.51
C SER A 4 3.79 19.17 -4.28
N PHE A 5 4.17 19.65 -3.10
CA PHE A 5 3.97 18.91 -1.85
C PHE A 5 2.49 18.82 -1.47
N GLN A 6 1.73 19.89 -1.65
CA GLN A 6 0.28 19.90 -1.40
C GLN A 6 -0.47 18.96 -2.35
N ASN A 7 -0.13 18.96 -3.64
CA ASN A 7 -0.69 18.00 -4.61
C ASN A 7 -0.32 16.55 -4.28
N LEU A 8 0.90 16.31 -3.79
CA LEU A 8 1.29 14.97 -3.35
C LEU A 8 0.51 14.54 -2.11
N TYR A 9 0.35 15.43 -1.13
CA TYR A 9 -0.41 15.17 0.09
C TYR A 9 -1.87 14.82 -0.23
N GLN A 10 -2.55 15.62 -1.04
CA GLN A 10 -3.95 15.35 -1.45
C GLN A 10 -4.10 14.02 -2.18
N ARG A 11 -3.13 13.63 -3.01
CA ARG A 11 -3.16 12.34 -3.73
C ARG A 11 -2.92 11.17 -2.80
N ILE A 12 -2.07 11.33 -1.79
CA ILE A 12 -1.85 10.32 -0.76
C ILE A 12 -3.10 10.20 0.11
N GLU A 13 -3.71 11.31 0.52
CA GLU A 13 -4.93 11.34 1.31
C GLU A 13 -6.08 10.64 0.59
N ALA A 14 -6.36 10.99 -0.67
CA ALA A 14 -7.39 10.31 -1.48
C ALA A 14 -7.08 8.82 -1.70
N ALA A 15 -5.82 8.45 -1.92
CA ALA A 15 -5.44 7.06 -2.09
C ALA A 15 -5.56 6.26 -0.78
N VAL A 16 -5.32 6.89 0.37
CA VAL A 16 -5.51 6.27 1.69
C VAL A 16 -6.99 6.11 1.98
N GLU A 17 -7.82 7.13 1.72
CA GLU A 17 -9.28 7.09 1.92
C GLU A 17 -9.95 6.02 1.05
N ASP A 18 -9.56 5.90 -0.22
CA ASP A 18 -10.01 4.82 -1.11
C ASP A 18 -9.52 3.44 -0.63
N MET A 19 -8.33 3.37 -0.01
CA MET A 19 -7.79 2.11 0.52
C MET A 19 -8.47 1.70 1.82
N THR A 20 -9.02 2.64 2.58
CA THR A 20 -9.65 2.38 3.89
C THR A 20 -11.13 2.04 3.77
N THR A 21 -11.74 2.19 2.60
CA THR A 21 -13.13 1.80 2.37
C THR A 21 -13.21 0.63 1.40
N LEU A 22 -13.77 -0.49 1.84
CA LEU A 22 -14.02 -1.65 0.98
C LEU A 22 -15.53 -1.77 0.70
N LYS A 23 -15.89 -1.87 -0.57
CA LYS A 23 -17.28 -2.03 -1.03
C LYS A 23 -17.42 -3.33 -1.80
N ILE A 24 -18.37 -4.17 -1.37
CA ILE A 24 -18.71 -5.43 -2.03
C ILE A 24 -20.17 -5.35 -2.46
N VAL A 25 -20.42 -5.58 -3.74
CA VAL A 25 -21.77 -5.56 -4.31
C VAL A 25 -22.04 -6.90 -4.97
N THR A 26 -23.17 -7.51 -4.60
CA THR A 26 -23.74 -8.63 -5.33
C THR A 26 -25.12 -8.22 -5.79
N ALA A 27 -25.30 -8.10 -7.10
CA ALA A 27 -26.55 -7.70 -7.71
C ALA A 27 -27.08 -8.80 -8.62
N VAL A 28 -28.40 -8.99 -8.62
CA VAL A 28 -29.13 -9.92 -9.48
C VAL A 28 -30.24 -9.16 -10.19
N GLY A 29 -30.17 -9.13 -11.52
CA GLY A 29 -31.10 -8.39 -12.37
C GLY A 29 -30.38 -7.72 -13.53
N ASN A 30 -30.94 -6.62 -14.03
CA ASN A 30 -30.34 -5.87 -15.12
C ASN A 30 -29.17 -5.02 -14.58
N VAL A 31 -27.96 -5.52 -14.79
CA VAL A 31 -26.72 -4.83 -14.42
C VAL A 31 -26.04 -4.34 -15.68
N THR A 32 -25.78 -3.05 -15.75
CA THR A 32 -24.98 -2.44 -16.82
C THR A 32 -23.62 -2.08 -16.28
N ILE A 33 -22.57 -2.59 -16.93
CA ILE A 33 -21.17 -2.28 -16.59
C ILE A 33 -20.60 -1.48 -17.76
N SER A 34 -20.07 -0.30 -17.49
CA SER A 34 -19.32 0.48 -18.46
C SER A 34 -17.88 0.70 -17.96
N GLU A 35 -16.94 0.67 -18.89
CA GLU A 35 -15.56 1.08 -18.64
C GLU A 35 -15.28 2.36 -19.39
N GLU A 36 -14.78 3.37 -18.69
CA GLU A 36 -14.37 4.63 -19.27
C GLU A 36 -12.88 4.86 -19.02
N ASN A 37 -12.19 5.35 -20.04
CA ASN A 37 -10.82 5.80 -19.89
C ASN A 37 -10.83 7.19 -19.24
N LYS A 38 -10.35 7.28 -18.00
CA LYS A 38 -10.18 8.53 -17.28
C LYS A 38 -8.70 8.93 -17.33
N THR A 39 -8.42 10.06 -17.97
CA THR A 39 -7.08 10.64 -17.96
C THR A 39 -6.92 11.52 -16.74
N VAL A 40 -6.01 11.14 -15.83
CA VAL A 40 -5.63 11.94 -14.66
C VAL A 40 -4.12 12.17 -14.73
N ASP A 41 -3.70 13.44 -14.73
CA ASP A 41 -2.30 13.85 -14.79
C ASP A 41 -1.50 13.24 -15.97
N GLY A 42 -2.13 13.10 -17.14
CA GLY A 42 -1.51 12.53 -18.34
C GLY A 42 -1.36 11.00 -18.32
N LYS A 43 -1.83 10.31 -17.27
CA LYS A 43 -1.98 8.86 -17.24
C LYS A 43 -3.41 8.46 -17.52
N VAL A 44 -3.59 7.50 -18.43
CA VAL A 44 -4.87 6.85 -18.68
C VAL A 44 -5.10 5.80 -17.60
N SER A 45 -6.18 5.96 -16.87
CA SER A 45 -6.70 4.99 -15.90
C SER A 45 -8.06 4.49 -16.39
N LYS A 46 -8.40 3.24 -16.08
CA LYS A 46 -9.73 2.71 -16.37
C LYS A 46 -10.62 2.95 -15.17
N SER A 47 -11.75 3.63 -15.38
CA SER A 47 -12.83 3.75 -14.41
C SER A 47 -13.93 2.77 -14.79
N ARG A 48 -14.34 1.93 -13.85
CA ARG A 48 -15.49 1.03 -14.02
C ARG A 48 -16.70 1.66 -13.36
N ASN A 49 -17.77 1.84 -14.13
CA ASN A 49 -19.05 2.32 -13.65
C ASN A 49 -20.06 1.17 -13.72
N GLU A 50 -20.92 1.09 -12.71
CA GLU A 50 -21.93 0.05 -12.59
C GLU A 50 -23.29 0.70 -12.31
N SER A 51 -24.31 0.30 -13.08
CA SER A 51 -25.71 0.68 -12.86
C SER A 51 -26.53 -0.58 -12.63
N TYR A 52 -27.45 -0.50 -11.66
CA TYR A 52 -28.22 -1.62 -11.13
C TYR A 52 -29.73 -1.38 -11.31
N GLU A 53 -30.17 -0.96 -12.50
CA GLU A 53 -31.58 -0.63 -12.73
C GLU A 53 -32.51 -1.80 -12.40
N ASN A 54 -33.35 -1.61 -11.38
CA ASN A 54 -34.28 -2.62 -10.85
C ASN A 54 -33.62 -3.95 -10.43
N ALA A 55 -32.30 -3.96 -10.23
CA ALA A 55 -31.61 -5.14 -9.74
C ALA A 55 -31.76 -5.25 -8.22
N LYS A 56 -31.92 -6.47 -7.74
CA LYS A 56 -31.90 -6.79 -6.32
C LYS A 56 -30.44 -6.89 -5.90
N ALA A 57 -30.06 -6.29 -4.77
CA ALA A 57 -28.66 -6.28 -4.36
C ALA A 57 -28.44 -6.57 -2.87
N ILE A 58 -27.26 -7.14 -2.60
CA ILE A 58 -26.59 -7.13 -1.32
C ILE A 58 -25.39 -6.19 -1.48
N ILE A 59 -25.35 -5.16 -0.65
CA ILE A 59 -24.27 -4.16 -0.66
C ILE A 59 -23.66 -4.16 0.73
N THR A 60 -22.37 -4.45 0.81
CA THR A 60 -21.60 -4.34 2.04
C THR A 60 -20.54 -3.27 1.89
N ARG A 61 -20.47 -2.37 2.86
CA ARG A 61 -19.39 -1.39 3.04
C ARG A 61 -18.64 -1.76 4.31
N ILE A 62 -17.33 -1.72 4.24
CA ILE A 62 -16.43 -2.01 5.35
C ILE A 62 -15.51 -0.80 5.47
N ASP A 63 -15.56 -0.15 6.63
CA ASP A 63 -14.53 0.79 7.05
C ASP A 63 -13.39 -0.01 7.68
N LEU A 64 -12.21 0.11 7.09
CA LEU A 64 -11.02 -0.65 7.46
C LEU A 64 -10.19 0.05 8.54
N ILE A 65 -10.51 1.30 8.88
CA ILE A 65 -9.91 2.03 10.00
C ILE A 65 -10.62 1.63 11.28
N ASP A 66 -11.94 1.76 11.29
CA ASP A 66 -12.76 1.54 12.49
C ASP A 66 -13.26 0.10 12.60
N GLY A 67 -13.22 -0.66 11.51
CA GLY A 67 -13.69 -2.05 11.45
C GLY A 67 -15.21 -2.15 11.32
N ASP A 68 -15.90 -1.04 11.05
CA ASP A 68 -17.35 -0.99 10.91
C ASP A 68 -17.79 -1.67 9.61
N ILE A 69 -18.81 -2.52 9.72
CA ILE A 69 -19.38 -3.24 8.58
C ILE A 69 -20.86 -2.89 8.48
N GLU A 70 -21.22 -2.23 7.38
CA GLU A 70 -22.60 -1.93 7.03
C GLU A 70 -23.06 -2.81 5.88
N THR A 71 -24.10 -3.61 6.09
CA THR A 71 -24.69 -4.45 5.04
C THR A 71 -26.14 -4.06 4.79
N THR A 72 -26.44 -3.69 3.55
CA THR A 72 -27.80 -3.46 3.05
C THR A 72 -28.22 -4.63 2.16
N ILE A 73 -29.39 -5.19 2.42
CA ILE A 73 -29.89 -6.41 1.76
C ILE A 73 -31.29 -6.14 1.22
N ASP A 74 -31.50 -6.36 -0.09
CA ASP A 74 -32.86 -6.40 -0.65
C ASP A 74 -33.65 -7.56 -0.04
N ALA A 75 -34.92 -7.33 0.28
CA ALA A 75 -35.78 -8.31 0.95
C ALA A 75 -35.83 -9.68 0.23
N ALA A 76 -35.60 -9.73 -1.09
CA ALA A 76 -35.54 -10.99 -1.82
C ALA A 76 -34.39 -11.91 -1.40
N PHE A 77 -33.32 -11.40 -0.81
CA PHE A 77 -32.21 -12.22 -0.30
C PHE A 77 -32.41 -12.67 1.15
N THR A 78 -33.53 -12.29 1.79
CA THR A 78 -33.84 -12.70 3.16
C THR A 78 -34.55 -14.05 3.19
N ALA A 79 -34.45 -14.76 4.33
CA ALA A 79 -34.67 -16.20 4.50
C ALA A 79 -36.01 -16.80 4.01
N SER A 80 -36.97 -16.00 3.58
CA SER A 80 -38.23 -16.48 2.98
C SER A 80 -38.08 -17.00 1.54
N ASP A 81 -37.01 -16.64 0.83
CA ASP A 81 -36.78 -17.06 -0.56
C ASP A 81 -35.49 -17.88 -0.68
N THR A 82 -35.64 -19.21 -0.80
CA THR A 82 -34.52 -20.14 -0.93
C THR A 82 -33.77 -19.99 -2.25
N SER A 83 -34.34 -19.30 -3.25
CA SER A 83 -33.71 -19.14 -4.57
C SER A 83 -32.41 -18.33 -4.52
N TYR A 84 -32.20 -17.54 -3.47
CA TYR A 84 -31.04 -16.65 -3.35
C TYR A 84 -30.09 -16.99 -2.20
N SER A 85 -30.31 -18.10 -1.47
CA SER A 85 -29.48 -18.47 -0.32
C SER A 85 -28.02 -18.73 -0.67
N THR A 86 -27.75 -19.30 -1.85
CA THR A 86 -26.38 -19.51 -2.35
C THR A 86 -25.69 -18.19 -2.62
N ILE A 87 -26.39 -17.24 -3.27
CA ILE A 87 -25.84 -15.92 -3.61
C ILE A 87 -25.51 -15.13 -2.34
N TYR A 88 -26.38 -15.20 -1.33
CA TYR A 88 -26.10 -14.62 -0.02
C TYR A 88 -24.85 -15.23 0.62
N ARG A 89 -24.72 -16.56 0.63
CA ARG A 89 -23.55 -17.25 1.19
C ARG A 89 -22.26 -16.88 0.45
N ASP A 90 -22.31 -16.81 -0.87
CA ASP A 90 -21.16 -16.44 -1.69
C ASP A 90 -20.74 -14.98 -1.42
N HIS A 91 -21.72 -14.07 -1.24
CA HIS A 91 -21.42 -12.69 -0.82
C HIS A 91 -20.71 -12.65 0.55
N MET A 92 -21.19 -13.42 1.53
CA MET A 92 -20.54 -13.50 2.84
C MET A 92 -19.12 -14.09 2.76
N ALA A 93 -18.89 -15.07 1.87
CA ALA A 93 -17.55 -15.59 1.62
C ALA A 93 -16.61 -14.52 1.04
N HIS A 94 -17.10 -13.73 0.08
CA HIS A 94 -16.33 -12.61 -0.49
C HIS A 94 -16.04 -11.51 0.53
N ILE A 95 -16.94 -11.22 1.47
CA ILE A 95 -16.66 -10.30 2.59
C ILE A 95 -15.44 -10.77 3.38
N LYS A 96 -15.43 -12.05 3.76
CA LYS A 96 -14.31 -12.62 4.51
C LYS A 96 -13.01 -12.58 3.71
N GLU A 97 -13.05 -13.01 2.45
CA GLU A 97 -11.87 -13.01 1.58
C GLU A 97 -11.31 -11.60 1.38
N ALA A 98 -12.17 -10.63 1.15
CA ALA A 98 -11.75 -9.25 0.93
C ALA A 98 -11.14 -8.64 2.19
N HIS A 99 -11.68 -8.93 3.38
CA HIS A 99 -11.04 -8.56 4.65
C HIS A 99 -9.63 -9.16 4.76
N ASP A 100 -9.48 -10.46 4.49
CA ASP A 100 -8.18 -11.14 4.53
C ASP A 100 -7.15 -10.54 3.55
N ILE A 101 -7.60 -10.11 2.35
CA ILE A 101 -6.75 -9.45 1.35
C ILE A 101 -6.30 -8.07 1.84
N VAL A 102 -7.22 -7.28 2.39
CA VAL A 102 -6.90 -5.94 2.90
C VAL A 102 -5.90 -6.02 4.04
N GLU A 103 -6.10 -6.90 5.01
CA GLU A 103 -5.19 -7.05 6.16
C GLU A 103 -3.76 -7.38 5.70
N LYS A 104 -3.63 -8.28 4.72
CA LYS A 104 -2.34 -8.60 4.09
C LYS A 104 -1.70 -7.39 3.40
N ASN A 105 -2.49 -6.62 2.65
CA ASN A 105 -2.01 -5.43 1.96
C ASN A 105 -1.53 -4.36 2.95
N ILE A 106 -2.29 -4.11 4.02
CA ILE A 106 -1.90 -3.21 5.11
C ILE A 106 -0.59 -3.69 5.76
N GLY A 107 -0.46 -4.99 6.01
CA GLY A 107 0.78 -5.60 6.51
C GLY A 107 1.98 -5.37 5.60
N ALA A 108 1.81 -5.57 4.29
CA ALA A 108 2.87 -5.33 3.31
C ALA A 108 3.29 -3.85 3.24
N LEU A 109 2.33 -2.92 3.34
CA LEU A 109 2.61 -1.49 3.38
C LEU A 109 3.36 -1.07 4.64
N LYS A 110 2.99 -1.60 5.82
CA LYS A 110 3.73 -1.39 7.07
C LYS A 110 5.18 -1.84 6.94
N LEU A 111 5.41 -3.03 6.37
CA LEU A 111 6.75 -3.55 6.11
C LEU A 111 7.57 -2.65 5.17
N LEU A 112 6.94 -2.14 4.12
CA LEU A 112 7.58 -1.20 3.20
C LEU A 112 7.99 0.10 3.93
N ILE A 113 7.10 0.66 4.73
CA ILE A 113 7.37 1.88 5.52
C ILE A 113 8.53 1.65 6.50
N ASP A 114 8.52 0.53 7.22
CA ASP A 114 9.58 0.21 8.17
C ASP A 114 10.93 0.00 7.48
N THR A 115 10.93 -0.64 6.30
CA THR A 115 12.13 -0.80 5.47
C THR A 115 12.69 0.56 5.03
N VAL A 116 11.83 1.45 4.52
CA VAL A 116 12.24 2.82 4.12
C VAL A 116 12.73 3.61 5.32
N ARG A 117 12.07 3.52 6.49
CA ARG A 117 12.52 4.15 7.73
C ARG A 117 13.90 3.64 8.13
N GLY A 118 14.15 2.33 8.03
CA GLY A 118 15.46 1.72 8.30
C GLY A 118 16.55 2.33 7.43
N ILE A 119 16.34 2.39 6.11
CA ILE A 119 17.29 2.98 5.15
C ILE A 119 17.55 4.47 5.44
N LEU A 120 16.50 5.23 5.76
CA LEU A 120 16.62 6.66 6.06
C LEU A 120 17.24 6.95 7.44
N SER A 121 17.13 5.99 8.37
CA SER A 121 17.67 6.11 9.74
C SER A 121 19.09 5.57 9.87
N GLU A 122 19.56 4.74 8.93
CA GLU A 122 20.97 4.42 8.78
C GLU A 122 21.72 5.69 8.36
N LYS A 123 22.30 6.37 9.37
CA LYS A 123 23.31 7.40 9.17
C LYS A 123 24.37 6.81 8.24
N PRO A 124 24.78 7.51 7.15
CA PRO A 124 25.83 7.00 6.27
C PRO A 124 27.03 6.60 7.15
N PRO A 125 27.69 5.46 6.87
CA PRO A 125 28.85 5.06 7.66
C PRO A 125 29.77 6.26 7.74
N LEU A 126 30.14 6.64 8.97
CA LEU A 126 31.19 7.61 9.19
C LEU A 126 32.37 7.10 8.35
N ILE A 127 32.69 7.80 7.27
CA ILE A 127 33.96 7.63 6.59
C ILE A 127 34.97 8.08 7.63
N THR A 128 35.40 7.16 8.49
CA THR A 128 36.57 7.35 9.32
C THR A 128 37.70 7.47 8.32
N THR A 129 38.10 8.71 8.07
CA THR A 129 39.33 8.98 7.35
C THR A 129 40.40 8.11 8.00
N PRO A 130 41.13 7.26 7.25
CA PRO A 130 42.22 6.50 7.85
C PRO A 130 43.12 7.49 8.58
N ALA A 131 43.42 7.18 9.85
CA ALA A 131 44.29 8.01 10.68
C ALA A 131 45.57 8.32 9.89
N PRO A 132 46.12 9.54 9.98
CA PRO A 132 47.35 9.87 9.29
C PRO A 132 48.41 8.83 9.67
N THR A 133 48.95 8.15 8.66
CA THR A 133 50.03 7.19 8.83
C THR A 133 51.15 7.85 9.63
N PRO A 134 51.62 7.27 10.75
CA PRO A 134 52.72 7.84 11.49
C PRO A 134 53.93 7.99 10.53
N THR A 135 54.46 9.20 10.44
CA THR A 135 55.68 9.47 9.67
C THR A 135 56.79 8.54 10.18
N PRO A 136 57.47 7.78 9.31
CA PRO A 136 58.56 6.92 9.76
C PRO A 136 59.64 7.79 10.40
N THR A 137 59.93 7.53 11.67
CA THR A 137 61.08 8.09 12.37
C THR A 137 62.36 7.74 11.59
N PRO A 138 63.21 8.70 11.21
CA PRO A 138 64.45 8.38 10.52
C PRO A 138 65.35 7.53 11.43
N THR A 139 65.69 6.34 10.93
CA THR A 139 66.66 5.44 11.57
C THR A 139 68.02 6.13 11.62
N PRO A 140 68.68 6.26 12.79
CA PRO A 140 70.03 6.82 12.85
C PRO A 140 71.00 5.91 12.09
N THR A 141 71.68 6.48 11.10
CA THR A 141 72.71 5.81 10.30
C THR A 141 73.89 5.46 11.20
N LYS A 142 74.21 4.16 11.27
CA LYS A 142 75.39 3.65 11.97
C LYS A 142 76.67 4.24 11.32
N PRO A 143 77.62 4.77 12.10
CA PRO A 143 78.89 5.25 11.55
C PRO A 143 79.63 4.12 10.85
N VAL A 144 80.10 4.37 9.62
CA VAL A 144 81.01 3.47 8.91
C VAL A 144 82.36 3.51 9.62
N SER A 145 82.77 2.38 10.21
CA SER A 145 84.13 2.23 10.73
C SER A 145 85.14 2.22 9.57
N PRO A 146 86.27 2.93 9.69
CA PRO A 146 87.30 2.95 8.66
C PRO A 146 88.00 1.59 8.58
N LYS A 147 88.30 1.18 7.34
CA LYS A 147 89.05 -0.03 7.01
C LYS A 147 90.54 0.18 7.33
N PRO A 148 91.25 -0.77 7.97
CA PRO A 148 92.69 -0.70 8.13
C PRO A 148 93.42 -1.07 6.82
N ASP A 149 94.58 -0.46 6.61
CA ASP A 149 95.49 -0.61 5.46
C ASP A 149 95.95 -2.06 5.20
#